data_AF-X1VED0-F1
#
_entry.id   AF-X1VED0-F1
#
_cell.length_a   1.000
_cell.length_b   1.000
_cell.length_c   1.000
_cell.angle_alpha   90.00
_cell.angle_beta   90.00
_cell.angle_gamma   90.00
#
_symmetry.space_group_name_H-M   'P 1'
#
loop_
_entity.id
_entity.type
_entity.pdbx_description
1 polymer ?
#
loop_
_entity_poly.entity_id
_entity_poly.type
_entity_poly.pdbx_seq_one_letter_code
_entity_poly.pdbx_strand_id
1 'polypeptide(L)' 'MKNVGYMTNHLDGLSGEKGLYYNYILASNGLFIEAENPSIAARVLVAECEIRGLAPMEKK' A
#
# COMPACT_ATOMS: atom_id res chain seq x y z
N MET A 1 14.89 -10.70 -6.28
CA MET A 1 13.55 -10.06 -6.39
C MET A 1 12.66 -10.60 -5.29
N LYS A 2 11.92 -9.75 -4.58
CA LYS A 2 10.94 -10.18 -3.59
C LYS A 2 9.57 -10.32 -4.25
N ASN A 3 8.83 -11.37 -3.90
CA ASN A 3 7.49 -11.63 -4.43
C ASN A 3 6.48 -10.58 -3.92
N VAL A 4 6.67 -10.11 -2.69
CA VAL A 4 5.78 -9.18 -1.99
C VAL A 4 6.59 -7.98 -1.49
N GLY A 5 6.01 -6.79 -1.64
CA GLY A 5 6.59 -5.53 -1.16
C GLY A 5 5.92 -5.02 0.09
N TYR A 6 6.62 -4.13 0.79
CA TYR A 6 6.11 -3.44 1.97
C TYR A 6 6.43 -1.96 1.80
N MET A 7 5.39 -1.16 1.79
CA MET A 7 5.47 0.27 1.57
C MET A 7 4.74 1.03 2.67
N THR A 8 5.17 2.25 2.92
CA THR A 8 4.52 3.18 3.85
C THR A 8 4.14 4.44 3.08
N ASN A 9 2.91 4.90 3.25
CA ASN A 9 2.41 6.10 2.62
C ASN A 9 2.61 7.32 3.53
N HIS A 10 3.73 8.00 3.35
CA HIS A 10 4.01 9.24 4.04
C HIS A 10 3.32 10.43 3.36
N LEU A 11 3.32 11.58 4.01
CA LEU A 11 2.74 12.81 3.47
C LEU A 11 3.42 13.29 2.17
N ASP A 12 4.69 12.94 1.97
CA ASP A 12 5.50 13.24 0.80
C ASP A 12 5.52 12.12 -0.26
N GLY A 13 4.92 10.97 0.05
CA GLY A 13 4.72 9.87 -0.90
C GLY A 13 4.99 8.48 -0.33
N LEU A 14 4.98 7.49 -1.24
CA LEU A 14 5.23 6.09 -0.90
C LEU A 14 6.73 5.81 -0.76
N SER A 15 7.12 5.23 0.37
CA SER A 15 8.48 4.74 0.63
C SER A 15 8.48 3.23 0.86
N GLY A 16 9.62 2.57 0.64
CA GLY A 16 9.80 1.14 0.89
C GLY A 16 10.18 0.32 -0.34
N GLU A 17 10.16 -1.01 -0.18
CA GLU A 17 10.55 -1.95 -1.24
C GLU A 17 9.31 -2.49 -1.95
N LYS A 18 9.27 -2.33 -3.29
CA LYS A 18 8.22 -2.92 -4.12
C LYS A 18 8.44 -4.42 -4.34
N GLY A 19 7.35 -5.16 -4.29
CA GLY A 19 7.29 -6.57 -4.66
C GLY A 19 6.94 -6.76 -6.13
N LEU A 20 7.17 -7.98 -6.62
CA LEU A 20 6.82 -8.36 -7.98
C LEU A 20 5.32 -8.51 -8.21
N TYR A 21 4.59 -9.07 -7.24
CA TYR A 21 3.17 -9.40 -7.41
C TYR A 21 2.23 -8.37 -6.79
N TYR A 22 2.48 -8.00 -5.53
CA TYR A 22 1.69 -7.00 -4.82
C TYR A 22 2.50 -6.38 -3.68
N ASN A 23 2.00 -5.26 -3.16
CA ASN A 23 2.57 -4.53 -2.04
C ASN A 23 1.56 -4.45 -0.90
N TYR A 24 2.04 -4.65 0.32
CA TYR A 24 1.36 -4.11 1.50
C TYR A 24 1.67 -2.63 1.61
N ILE A 25 0.64 -1.79 1.77
CA ILE A 25 0.78 -0.35 1.93
C ILE A 25 0.18 0.04 3.28
N LEU A 26 1.02 0.51 4.19
CA LEU A 26 0.59 1.08 5.46
C LEU A 26 0.29 2.58 5.27
N ALA A 27 -0.91 3.01 5.65
CA ALA A 27 -1.37 4.39 5.53
C ALA A 27 -2.04 4.85 6.84
N SER A 28 -2.40 6.13 6.93
CA SER A 28 -3.01 6.65 8.17
C SER A 28 -4.38 6.06 8.50
N ASN A 29 -5.06 5.49 7.50
CA ASN A 29 -6.41 4.93 7.60
C ASN A 29 -6.46 3.40 7.45
N GLY A 30 -5.32 2.72 7.40
CA GLY A 30 -5.33 1.26 7.34
C GLY A 30 -4.12 0.62 6.67
N LEU A 31 -4.20 -0.71 6.59
CA LEU A 31 -3.31 -1.56 5.82
C LEU A 31 -4.02 -2.01 4.54
N PHE A 32 -3.36 -1.77 3.41
CA PHE A 32 -3.88 -2.11 2.09
C PHE A 32 -3.01 -3.15 1.41
N ILE A 33 -3.61 -3.94 0.53
CA ILE A 33 -2.90 -4.69 -0.51
C ILE A 33 -3.14 -3.99 -1.84
N GLU A 34 -2.06 -3.68 -2.55
CA GLU A 34 -2.10 -3.13 -3.91
C GLU A 34 -1.40 -4.06 -4.89
N ALA A 35 -2.08 -4.38 -6.00
CA ALA A 35 -1.51 -5.05 -7.15
C ALA A 35 -1.73 -4.20 -8.40
N GLU A 36 -0.66 -3.89 -9.13
CA GLU A 36 -0.72 -3.10 -10.36
C GLU A 36 0.20 -3.70 -11.43
N ASN A 37 -0.41 -4.09 -12.56
CA ASN A 37 0.25 -4.56 -13.78
C ASN A 37 -0.68 -4.29 -15.00
N PRO A 38 -0.29 -4.60 -16.25
CA PRO A 38 -1.10 -4.31 -17.43
C PRO A 38 -2.50 -4.96 -17.45
N SER A 39 -2.76 -5.96 -16.62
CA SER A 39 -4.04 -6.69 -16.55
C SER A 39 -4.81 -6.51 -15.24
N ILE A 40 -4.20 -5.95 -14.18
CA ILE A 40 -4.86 -5.68 -12.89
C ILE A 40 -4.39 -4.35 -12.31
N ALA A 41 -5.31 -3.57 -11.78
CA ALA A 41 -5.02 -2.41 -10.94
C ALA A 41 -6.06 -2.39 -9.82
N ALA A 42 -5.70 -2.97 -8.68
CA ALA A 42 -6.64 -3.16 -7.57
C ALA A 42 -5.98 -2.78 -6.26
N ARG A 43 -6.75 -2.11 -5.38
CA ARG A 43 -6.32 -1.83 -4.01
C ARG A 43 -7.42 -2.12 -3.01
N VAL A 44 -7.14 -3.06 -2.11
CA VAL A 44 -8.09 -3.55 -1.11
C VAL A 44 -7.60 -3.21 0.29
N LEU A 45 -8.50 -2.67 1.11
CA LEU A 45 -8.28 -2.47 2.54
C LEU A 45 -8.39 -3.82 3.26
N VAL A 46 -7.32 -4.22 3.95
CA VAL A 46 -7.25 -5.50 4.67
C VAL A 46 -7.56 -5.30 6.16
N ALA A 47 -7.13 -4.17 6.72
CA ALA A 47 -7.40 -3.83 8.11
C ALA A 47 -7.55 -2.32 8.27
N GLU A 48 -8.62 -1.90 8.93
CA GLU A 48 -8.80 -0.52 9.41
C GLU A 48 -7.90 -0.28 10.62
N CYS A 49 -7.09 0.77 10.55
CA CYS A 49 -6.31 1.24 11.69
C CYS A 49 -6.00 2.74 11.55
N GLU A 50 -5.92 3.44 12.67
CA GLU A 50 -5.51 4.84 12.70
C GLU A 50 -4.01 4.93 13.00
N ILE A 51 -3.24 5.50 12.07
CA ILE A 51 -1.80 5.71 12.21
C ILE A 51 -1.47 7.18 12.00
N ARG A 52 -0.98 7.83 13.05
CA ARG A 52 -0.62 9.26 13.01
C ARG A 52 0.64 9.49 12.20
N GLY A 53 0.70 10.64 11.52
CA GLY A 53 1.88 11.08 10.76
C GLY A 53 2.03 10.48 9.36
N LEU A 54 1.09 9.65 8.92
CA LEU A 54 1.02 9.12 7.56
C LEU A 54 -0.07 9.82 6.73
N ALA A 55 -0.01 9.66 5.41
CA ALA A 55 -1.10 10.07 4.52
C ALA A 55 -2.14 8.93 4.39
N PRO A 56 -3.42 9.26 4.19
CA PRO A 56 -4.45 8.25 3.97
C PRO A 56 -4.30 7.61 2.59
N MET A 57 -4.93 6.45 2.40
CA MET A 57 -5.00 5.76 1.13
C MET A 57 -6.46 5.54 0.71
N GLU A 58 -6.72 5.73 -0.58
CA GLU A 58 -8.03 5.46 -1.18
C GLU A 58 -8.12 4.03 -1.70
N LYS A 59 -9.31 3.44 -1.72
CA LYS A 59 -9.53 2.16 -2.41
C LYS A 59 -9.47 2.38 -3.93
N LYS A 60 -9.05 1.37 -4.69
CA LYS A 60 -8.83 1.44 -6.14
C LYS A 60 -9.47 0.25 -6.82
#